data_AF-A0AAW4XVC8-F1
#
_entry.id   AF-A0AAW4XVC8-F1
#
_cell.length_a   1.000
_cell.length_b   1.000
_cell.length_c   1.000
_cell.angle_alpha   90.00
_cell.angle_beta   90.00
_cell.angle_gamma   90.00
#
_symmetry.space_group_name_H-M   'P 1'
#
loop_
_entity.id
_entity.type
_entity.pdbx_description
1 polymer ?
#
loop_
_entity_poly.entity_id
_entity_poly.type
_entity_poly.pdbx_seq_one_letter_code
_entity_poly.pdbx_strand_id
1 'polypeptide(L)'
;MDIDDFEINVMLLALRGSDDWVVKMRSQISHLKFLKREHFNCGFVTSFNHSSKAESVVIPRDETGLPVSGYPPAINARRRHPVDGLVSFLVWVGQDGVIDRLEAVSLTDDKWPEDIFDGFYDFQDDFGCIVQVTADNK
;
A
#
# COMPACT_ATOMS: atom_id res chain seq x y z
N MET A 1 -8.27 -8.25 14.31
CA MET A 1 -9.36 -7.75 13.45
C MET A 1 -8.99 -8.10 12.02
N ASP A 2 -9.97 -8.32 11.16
CA ASP A 2 -9.68 -8.49 9.73
C ASP A 2 -9.27 -7.16 9.11
N ILE A 3 -8.64 -7.23 7.95
CA ILE A 3 -8.16 -6.05 7.22
C ILE A 3 -9.32 -5.49 6.41
N ASP A 4 -9.41 -4.18 6.32
CA ASP A 4 -10.44 -3.49 5.54
C ASP A 4 -10.25 -3.76 4.03
N ASP A 5 -11.35 -3.96 3.29
CA ASP A 5 -11.32 -4.23 1.83
C ASP A 5 -10.57 -3.14 1.06
N PHE A 6 -10.65 -1.90 1.53
CA PHE A 6 -9.89 -0.79 0.97
C PHE A 6 -8.38 -1.06 0.98
N GLU A 7 -7.83 -1.47 2.12
CA GLU A 7 -6.38 -1.71 2.27
C GLU A 7 -5.93 -2.89 1.41
N ILE A 8 -6.75 -3.95 1.35
CA ILE A 8 -6.52 -5.10 0.46
C ILE A 8 -6.44 -4.62 -0.99
N ASN A 9 -7.43 -3.86 -1.45
CA ASN A 9 -7.49 -3.37 -2.83
C ASN A 9 -6.30 -2.45 -3.17
N VAL A 10 -5.96 -1.52 -2.27
CA VAL A 10 -4.80 -0.62 -2.44
C VAL A 10 -3.50 -1.42 -2.52
N MET A 11 -3.28 -2.40 -1.64
CA MET A 11 -2.10 -3.25 -1.69
C MET A 11 -2.05 -4.07 -2.99
N LEU A 12 -3.18 -4.60 -3.46
CA LEU A 12 -3.24 -5.33 -4.73
C LEU A 12 -2.88 -4.43 -5.93
N LEU A 13 -3.31 -3.16 -5.92
CA LEU A 13 -2.97 -2.18 -6.95
C LEU A 13 -1.48 -1.81 -6.92
N ALA A 14 -0.92 -1.57 -5.73
CA ALA A 14 0.51 -1.30 -5.56
C ALA A 14 1.39 -2.50 -5.95
N LEU A 15 0.90 -3.71 -5.71
CA LEU A 15 1.62 -4.97 -5.98
C LEU A 15 1.19 -5.64 -7.29
N ARG A 16 0.76 -4.88 -8.29
CA ARG A 16 0.28 -5.45 -9.57
C ARG A 16 1.38 -5.92 -10.52
N GLY A 17 2.64 -5.60 -10.23
CA GLY A 17 3.79 -6.01 -11.02
C GLY A 17 3.94 -7.53 -11.14
N SER A 18 4.74 -7.94 -12.13
CA SER A 18 5.02 -9.36 -12.43
C SER A 18 6.35 -9.85 -11.87
N ASP A 19 7.16 -8.97 -11.28
CA ASP A 19 8.45 -9.36 -10.69
C ASP A 19 8.23 -10.37 -9.55
N ASP A 20 9.10 -11.38 -9.47
CA ASP A 20 8.96 -12.48 -8.50
C ASP A 20 8.77 -12.00 -7.06
N TRP A 21 9.53 -10.97 -6.65
CA TRP A 21 9.43 -10.42 -5.29
C TRP A 21 8.09 -9.70 -5.04
N VAL A 22 7.53 -9.03 -6.06
CA VAL A 22 6.20 -8.39 -6.00
C VAL A 22 5.11 -9.45 -5.93
N VAL A 23 5.20 -10.50 -6.75
CA VAL A 23 4.25 -11.64 -6.74
C VAL A 23 4.23 -12.31 -5.36
N LYS A 24 5.42 -12.53 -4.77
CA LYS A 24 5.51 -13.11 -3.42
C LYS A 24 4.95 -12.17 -2.36
N MET A 25 5.26 -10.88 -2.39
CA MET A 25 4.63 -9.90 -1.47
C MET A 25 3.10 -9.94 -1.58
N ARG A 26 2.55 -9.96 -2.80
CA ARG A 26 1.10 -10.04 -3.05
C ARG A 26 0.48 -11.30 -2.44
N SER A 27 1.18 -12.43 -2.48
CA SER A 27 0.71 -13.68 -1.86
C SER A 27 0.60 -13.60 -0.32
N GLN A 28 1.31 -12.66 0.32
CA GLN A 28 1.24 -12.49 1.78
C GLN A 28 -0.07 -11.83 2.23
N ILE A 29 -0.78 -11.09 1.37
CA ILE A 29 -1.96 -10.29 1.73
C ILE A 29 -3.02 -11.13 2.44
N SER A 30 -3.27 -12.36 1.99
CA SER A 30 -4.25 -13.28 2.60
C SER A 30 -3.89 -13.74 4.01
N HIS A 31 -2.64 -13.53 4.44
CA HIS A 31 -2.15 -13.92 5.76
C HIS A 31 -2.14 -12.75 6.75
N LEU A 32 -2.28 -11.51 6.27
CA LEU A 32 -2.21 -10.31 7.08
C LEU A 32 -3.43 -10.19 8.02
N LYS A 33 -3.20 -9.61 9.18
CA LYS A 33 -4.22 -9.23 10.17
C LYS A 33 -3.94 -7.82 10.67
N PHE A 34 -4.99 -7.02 10.77
CA PHE A 34 -4.90 -5.68 11.32
C PHE A 34 -4.35 -5.73 12.75
N LEU A 35 -3.32 -4.95 13.02
CA LEU A 35 -2.78 -4.74 14.36
C LEU A 35 -3.21 -3.39 14.92
N LYS A 36 -2.84 -2.30 14.25
CA LYS A 36 -3.13 -0.93 14.68
C LYS A 36 -3.07 0.04 13.51
N ARG A 37 -3.65 1.23 13.71
CA ARG A 37 -3.54 2.36 12.80
C ARG A 37 -3.15 3.62 13.57
N GLU A 38 -2.17 4.34 13.03
CA GLU A 38 -1.65 5.58 13.60
C GLU A 38 -1.86 6.71 12.59
N HIS A 39 -2.38 7.85 13.07
CA HIS A 39 -2.69 9.01 12.26
C HIS A 39 -1.64 10.10 12.48
N PHE A 40 -1.28 10.77 11.40
CA PHE A 40 -0.36 11.90 11.38
C PHE A 40 -1.00 13.06 10.62
N ASN A 41 -0.42 14.25 10.71
CA ASN A 41 -0.97 15.44 10.07
C ASN A 41 -1.12 15.28 8.54
N CYS A 42 -0.25 14.50 7.91
CA CYS A 42 -0.17 14.32 6.46
C CYS A 42 -0.47 12.89 6.00
N GLY A 43 -1.03 12.01 6.84
CA GLY A 43 -1.19 10.62 6.46
C GLY A 43 -1.58 9.65 7.57
N PHE A 44 -1.47 8.36 7.29
CA PHE A 44 -1.64 7.29 8.27
C PHE A 44 -0.68 6.14 8.00
N VAL A 45 -0.43 5.35 9.04
CA VAL A 45 0.23 4.05 8.94
C VAL A 45 -0.68 2.99 9.53
N THR A 46 -1.00 1.97 8.74
CA THR A 46 -1.61 0.74 9.22
C THR A 46 -0.53 -0.32 9.39
N SER A 47 -0.40 -0.88 10.59
CA SER A 47 0.50 -2.00 10.87
C SER A 47 -0.26 -3.33 10.84
N PHE A 48 0.43 -4.36 10.39
CA PHE A 48 -0.11 -5.72 10.28
C PHE A 48 0.68 -6.72 11.11
N ASN A 49 -0.01 -7.75 11.58
CA ASN A 49 0.55 -9.01 12.03
C ASN A 49 0.21 -10.10 11.02
N HIS A 50 0.83 -11.27 11.16
CA HIS A 50 0.54 -12.42 10.31
C HIS A 50 -0.21 -13.51 11.10
N SER A 51 -1.32 -13.99 10.53
CA SER A 51 -2.13 -15.09 11.10
C SER A 51 -1.46 -16.47 10.97
N SER A 52 -0.54 -16.60 10.02
CA SER A 52 0.19 -17.83 9.71
C SER A 52 1.55 -17.47 9.11
N LYS A 53 2.44 -18.45 8.97
CA LYS A 53 3.78 -18.22 8.43
C LYS A 53 3.68 -17.89 6.93
N ALA A 54 3.68 -16.60 6.62
CA ALA A 54 3.85 -16.11 5.25
C ALA A 54 5.28 -16.42 4.74
N GLU A 55 5.42 -16.65 3.44
CA GLU A 55 6.73 -16.82 2.84
C GLU A 55 7.49 -15.49 2.88
N SER A 56 8.69 -15.50 3.45
CA SER A 56 9.56 -14.33 3.51
C SER A 56 10.04 -13.93 2.11
N VAL A 57 10.02 -12.64 1.82
CA VAL A 57 10.50 -12.04 0.57
C VAL A 57 11.84 -11.34 0.81
N VAL A 58 12.77 -11.58 -0.11
CA VAL A 58 14.02 -10.82 -0.20
C VAL A 58 13.85 -9.77 -1.28
N ILE A 59 13.88 -8.49 -0.88
CA ILE A 59 13.83 -7.38 -1.81
C ILE A 59 15.15 -7.35 -2.61
N PRO A 60 15.09 -7.38 -3.96
CA PRO A 60 16.30 -7.30 -4.76
C PRO A 60 16.99 -5.95 -4.56
N ARG A 61 18.32 -5.97 -4.72
CA ARG A 61 19.18 -4.78 -4.59
C ARG A 61 19.88 -4.51 -5.91
N ASP A 62 20.12 -3.23 -6.18
CA ASP A 62 20.89 -2.79 -7.33
C ASP A 62 22.41 -2.90 -7.11
N GLU A 63 23.20 -2.47 -8.08
CA GLU A 63 24.68 -2.49 -8.04
C GLU A 63 25.26 -1.62 -6.91
N THR A 64 24.49 -0.66 -6.40
CA THR A 64 24.88 0.21 -5.27
C THR A 64 24.55 -0.43 -3.92
N GLY A 65 23.85 -1.56 -3.92
CA GLY A 65 23.39 -2.25 -2.72
C GLY A 65 22.10 -1.65 -2.13
N LEU A 66 21.48 -0.68 -2.80
CA LEU A 66 20.17 -0.13 -2.43
C LEU A 66 19.04 -1.03 -2.97
N PRO A 67 17.84 -1.01 -2.35
CA PRO A 67 16.68 -1.66 -2.96
C PRO A 67 16.45 -1.18 -4.40
N VAL A 68 15.92 -2.06 -5.26
CA VAL A 68 15.52 -1.68 -6.63
C VAL A 68 14.59 -0.45 -6.62
N SER A 69 14.61 0.33 -7.70
CA SER A 69 13.89 1.61 -7.79
C SER A 69 12.37 1.52 -7.59
N GLY A 70 11.78 0.34 -7.78
CA GLY A 70 10.35 0.08 -7.54
C GLY A 70 10.01 -0.27 -6.09
N TYR A 71 10.97 -0.17 -5.16
CA TYR A 71 10.75 -0.45 -3.74
C TYR A 71 10.80 0.85 -2.90
N PRO A 72 9.84 1.05 -1.97
CA PRO A 72 8.66 0.22 -1.74
C PRO A 72 7.66 0.31 -2.91
N PRO A 73 6.90 -0.79 -3.21
CA PRO A 73 5.80 -0.73 -4.17
C PRO A 73 4.79 0.33 -3.75
N ALA A 74 4.33 1.11 -4.72
CA ALA A 74 3.46 2.24 -4.50
C ALA A 74 2.25 2.24 -5.44
N ILE A 75 1.17 2.89 -5.00
CA ILE A 75 0.10 3.35 -5.87
C ILE A 75 -0.31 4.75 -5.45
N ASN A 76 -0.50 5.64 -6.41
CA ASN A 76 -0.98 6.99 -6.17
C ASN A 76 -2.50 7.04 -6.26
N ALA A 77 -3.14 7.91 -5.50
CA ALA A 77 -4.57 8.13 -5.56
C ALA A 77 -4.90 9.61 -5.47
N ARG A 78 -5.85 10.04 -6.30
CA ARG A 78 -6.47 11.36 -6.16
C ARG A 78 -7.55 11.30 -5.10
N ARG A 79 -7.49 12.25 -4.18
CA ARG A 79 -8.45 12.45 -3.11
C ARG A 79 -9.28 13.70 -3.39
N ARG A 80 -10.54 13.72 -2.95
CA ARG A 80 -11.45 14.87 -3.02
C ARG A 80 -11.85 15.44 -1.67
N HIS A 81 -11.82 14.62 -0.62
CA HIS A 81 -12.30 15.00 0.71
C HIS A 81 -11.19 14.87 1.77
N PRO A 82 -11.08 15.82 2.73
CA PRO A 82 -11.72 17.14 2.83
C PRO A 82 -11.30 18.15 1.75
N VAL A 83 -10.19 17.91 1.06
CA VAL A 83 -9.70 18.77 -0.03
C VAL A 83 -9.14 17.91 -1.15
N ASP A 84 -9.12 18.47 -2.36
CA ASP A 84 -8.50 17.84 -3.53
C ASP A 84 -6.99 17.73 -3.31
N GLY A 85 -6.43 16.54 -3.49
CA GLY A 85 -5.01 16.30 -3.28
C GLY A 85 -4.53 14.97 -3.85
N LEU A 86 -3.22 14.74 -3.78
CA LEU A 86 -2.57 13.50 -4.22
C LEU A 86 -1.99 12.77 -3.01
N VAL A 87 -2.30 11.48 -2.92
CA VAL A 87 -1.83 10.59 -1.86
C VAL A 87 -1.06 9.44 -2.48
N SER A 88 0.03 9.04 -1.86
CA SER A 88 0.74 7.81 -2.20
C SER A 88 0.50 6.77 -1.11
N PHE A 89 0.17 5.54 -1.53
CA PHE A 89 0.09 4.38 -0.67
C PHE A 89 1.31 3.48 -0.93
N LEU A 90 2.05 3.17 0.14
CA LEU A 90 3.34 2.47 0.10
C LEU A 90 3.23 1.17 0.89
N VAL A 91 3.63 0.06 0.29
CA VAL A 91 3.63 -1.26 0.94
C VAL A 91 5.04 -1.59 1.40
N TRP A 92 5.22 -1.73 2.71
CA TRP A 92 6.53 -1.97 3.30
C TRP A 92 6.68 -3.40 3.80
N VAL A 93 7.94 -3.87 3.77
CA VAL A 93 8.35 -5.16 4.29
C VAL A 93 9.23 -4.97 5.52
N GLY A 94 8.93 -5.72 6.58
CA GLY A 94 9.72 -5.81 7.80
C GLY A 94 11.04 -6.54 7.63
N GLN A 95 11.86 -6.59 8.68
CA GLN A 95 13.19 -7.23 8.64
C GLN A 95 13.12 -8.75 8.40
N ASP A 96 12.00 -9.37 8.73
CA ASP A 96 11.68 -10.78 8.52
C ASP A 96 11.15 -11.09 7.11
N GLY A 97 11.08 -10.09 6.23
CA GLY A 97 10.68 -10.25 4.84
C GLY A 97 9.18 -10.41 4.63
N VAL A 98 8.37 -9.98 5.60
CA VAL A 98 6.90 -9.97 5.47
C VAL A 98 6.33 -8.56 5.54
N ILE A 99 5.17 -8.33 4.92
CA ILE A 99 4.52 -7.00 4.90
C ILE A 99 4.16 -6.59 6.34
N ASP A 100 4.79 -5.54 6.85
CA ASP A 100 4.56 -5.08 8.22
C ASP A 100 3.65 -3.85 8.29
N ARG A 101 3.60 -3.04 7.22
CA ARG A 101 2.77 -1.84 7.18
C ARG A 101 2.34 -1.41 5.77
N LEU A 102 1.18 -0.78 5.72
CA LEU A 102 0.70 0.08 4.63
C LEU A 102 0.79 1.52 5.12
N GLU A 103 1.54 2.35 4.41
CA GLU A 103 1.66 3.77 4.71
C GLU A 103 0.92 4.59 3.65
N ALA A 104 0.13 5.56 4.08
CA ALA A 104 -0.51 6.53 3.22
C ALA A 104 0.05 7.91 3.54
N VAL A 105 0.61 8.58 2.53
CA VAL A 105 1.22 9.91 2.68
C VAL A 105 0.64 10.88 1.67
N SER A 106 0.19 12.04 2.16
CA SER A 106 -0.23 13.16 1.33
C SER A 106 1.00 13.85 0.75
N LEU A 107 0.99 14.09 -0.57
CA LEU A 107 2.04 14.84 -1.25
C LEU A 107 1.80 16.36 -1.19
N THR A 108 0.62 16.76 -0.75
CA THR A 108 0.24 18.12 -0.41
C THR A 108 0.03 18.20 1.10
N ASP A 109 0.47 19.28 1.77
CA ASP A 109 0.30 19.52 3.22
C ASP A 109 -1.17 19.78 3.60
N ASP A 110 -2.03 18.85 3.24
CA ASP A 110 -3.48 18.95 3.36
C ASP A 110 -3.98 18.13 4.54
N LYS A 111 -5.10 18.60 5.10
CA LYS A 111 -5.79 17.86 6.16
C LYS A 111 -6.21 16.47 5.66
N TRP A 112 -5.91 15.48 6.48
CA TRP A 112 -6.40 14.13 6.32
C TRP A 112 -7.90 14.05 6.65
N PRO A 113 -8.72 13.24 5.95
CA PRO A 113 -10.13 13.09 6.28
C PRO A 113 -10.35 12.38 7.62
N GLU A 114 -11.51 12.63 8.24
CA GLU A 114 -11.94 11.90 9.45
C GLU A 114 -12.20 10.43 9.13
N ASP A 115 -12.87 10.15 8.01
CA ASP A 115 -12.92 8.82 7.41
C ASP A 115 -11.79 8.67 6.38
N ILE A 116 -10.78 7.87 6.75
CA ILE A 116 -9.59 7.66 5.94
C ILE A 116 -9.80 6.80 4.70
N PHE A 117 -10.98 6.22 4.52
CA PHE A 117 -11.32 5.39 3.37
C PHE A 117 -12.22 6.10 2.37
N ASP A 118 -12.75 7.27 2.75
CA ASP A 118 -13.59 8.07 1.87
C ASP A 118 -12.76 9.03 1.00
N GLY A 119 -13.33 9.36 -0.17
CA GLY A 119 -12.85 10.44 -1.00
C GLY A 119 -11.74 10.10 -1.99
N PHE A 120 -11.27 8.85 -2.08
CA PHE A 120 -10.33 8.40 -3.14
C PHE A 120 -11.08 7.92 -4.38
N TYR A 121 -10.71 8.40 -5.57
CA TYR A 121 -11.49 8.10 -6.79
C TYR A 121 -10.68 7.71 -8.03
N ASP A 122 -9.45 8.20 -8.19
CA ASP A 122 -8.58 7.82 -9.31
C ASP A 122 -7.28 7.25 -8.77
N PHE A 123 -7.00 5.97 -9.01
CA PHE A 123 -5.71 5.36 -8.71
C PHE A 123 -4.80 5.43 -9.92
N GLN A 124 -3.53 5.76 -9.70
CA GLN A 124 -2.55 6.03 -10.74
C GLN A 124 -1.24 5.32 -10.43
N ASP A 125 -0.59 4.85 -11.47
CA ASP A 125 0.74 4.28 -11.37
C ASP A 125 1.86 5.32 -11.37
N ASP A 126 3.10 4.84 -11.35
CA ASP A 126 4.29 5.70 -11.35
C ASP A 126 4.42 6.55 -12.63
N PHE A 127 3.71 6.19 -13.71
CA PHE A 127 3.65 6.94 -14.96
C PHE A 127 2.40 7.85 -15.05
N GLY A 128 1.55 7.88 -14.01
CA GLY A 128 0.31 8.65 -13.99
C GLY A 128 -0.84 8.02 -14.76
N CYS A 129 -0.70 6.77 -15.23
CA CYS A 129 -1.78 6.06 -15.91
C CYS A 129 -2.85 5.63 -14.90
N ILE A 130 -4.12 5.90 -15.21
CA ILE A 130 -5.24 5.47 -14.36
C ILE A 130 -5.33 3.95 -14.36
N VAL A 131 -5.40 3.37 -13.16
CA VAL A 131 -5.51 1.94 -12.92
C VAL A 131 -6.95 1.67 -12.47
N GLN A 132 -7.69 0.90 -13.25
CA GLN A 132 -9.04 0.53 -12.86
C GLN A 132 -9.02 -0.44 -11.68
N VAL A 133 -9.78 -0.13 -10.64
CA VAL A 133 -10.19 -1.09 -9.63
C VAL A 133 -11.30 -1.92 -10.28
N THR A 134 -10.97 -3.07 -10.85
CA THR A 134 -12.00 -3.98 -11.36
C THR A 134 -12.85 -4.44 -10.18
N ALA A 135 -14.10 -3.97 -10.13
CA ALA A 135 -15.12 -4.35 -9.16
C ALA A 135 -15.63 -5.79 -9.38
N ASP A 136 -14.72 -6.73 -9.64
CA ASP A 136 -15.03 -8.13 -9.99
C ASP A 136 -14.72 -9.10 -8.84
N ASN A 137 -14.89 -8.65 -7.60
CA ASN A 137 -15.03 -9.54 -6.44
C ASN A 137 -16.20 -9.04 -5.57
N LYS A 138 -17.42 -9.31 -6.05
CA LYS A 138 -18.62 -9.37 -5.20
C LYS A 138 -18.84 -10.80 -4.73
#